data_AF-M4C5Q7-F1
#
_entry.id   AF-M4C5Q7-F1
#
_cell.length_a   1.000
_cell.length_b   1.000
_cell.length_c   1.000
_cell.angle_alpha   90.00
_cell.angle_beta   90.00
_cell.angle_gamma   90.00
#
_symmetry.space_group_name_H-M   'P 1'
#
loop_
_entity.id
_entity.type
_entity.pdbx_description
1 polymer ?
#
loop_
_entity_poly.entity_id
_entity_poly.type
_entity_poly.pdbx_seq_one_letter_code
_entity_poly.pdbx_strand_id
1 'polypeptide(L)'
;MHSPIPATPKNMSLESASHLVILQHGLLGSKHDFDRFAQLFRTHLEEADDLVYIHAAESNGSGFFRTFDGIDQGGERLATEIQQVATQMPQLQKLSMIGHSLGGLYNRYCIGVLFSRGFFDKIEPMVGDVFAFIL
;
A
#
# COMPACT_ATOMS: atom_id res chain seq x y z
N MET A 1 24.04 27.34 0.96
CA MET A 1 23.88 26.31 2.02
C MET A 1 22.83 25.33 1.55
N HIS A 2 23.21 24.12 1.13
CA HIS A 2 22.25 23.03 0.98
C HIS A 2 21.89 22.56 2.39
N SER A 3 20.61 22.66 2.76
CA SER A 3 20.12 22.00 3.96
C SER A 3 20.47 20.50 3.88
N PRO A 4 20.92 19.87 4.98
CA PRO A 4 21.17 18.44 4.99
C PRO A 4 19.89 17.71 4.56
N ILE A 5 20.04 16.72 3.67
CA ILE A 5 18.95 15.80 3.34
C ILE A 5 18.54 15.15 4.67
N PRO A 6 17.28 15.30 5.12
CA PRO A 6 16.81 14.62 6.33
C PRO A 6 17.07 13.12 6.18
N ALA A 7 17.57 12.49 7.24
CA ALA A 7 17.73 11.04 7.24
C ALA A 7 16.39 10.41 6.82
N THR A 8 16.44 9.47 5.87
CA THR A 8 15.22 8.80 5.40
C THR A 8 14.62 8.07 6.60
N PRO A 9 13.37 8.38 7.00
CA PRO A 9 12.79 7.79 8.19
C PRO A 9 12.67 6.27 8.00
N LYS A 10 12.93 5.51 9.04
CA LYS A 10 13.19 4.08 8.94
C LYS A 10 11.85 3.34 8.94
N ASN A 11 11.49 2.74 7.81
CA ASN A 11 10.33 1.84 7.77
C ASN A 11 10.55 0.72 8.81
N MET A 12 9.50 0.37 9.55
CA MET A 12 9.58 -0.73 10.51
C MET A 12 9.91 -2.04 9.76
N SER A 13 10.51 -3.03 10.44
CA SER A 13 10.70 -4.34 9.81
C SER A 13 9.35 -5.06 9.66
N LEU A 14 9.26 -5.91 8.64
CA LEU A 14 8.08 -6.75 8.42
C LEU A 14 7.75 -7.60 9.66
N GLU A 15 8.77 -8.02 10.41
CA GLU A 15 8.61 -8.90 11.57
C GLU A 15 7.94 -8.23 12.78
N SER A 16 8.10 -6.91 12.94
CA SER A 16 7.59 -6.18 14.12
C SER A 16 6.38 -5.28 13.83
N ALA A 17 6.11 -4.97 12.56
CA ALA A 17 4.99 -4.13 12.18
C ALA A 17 3.64 -4.87 12.33
N SER A 18 2.66 -4.20 12.92
CA SER A 18 1.29 -4.71 13.09
C SER A 18 0.28 -4.07 12.14
N HIS A 19 0.68 -3.04 11.39
CA HIS A 19 -0.18 -2.36 10.42
C HIS A 19 0.51 -2.27 9.06
N LEU A 20 -0.11 -2.85 8.04
CA LEU A 20 0.32 -2.75 6.65
C LEU A 20 -0.41 -1.62 5.94
N VAL A 21 0.33 -0.67 5.36
CA VAL A 21 -0.20 0.40 4.50
C VAL A 21 0.23 0.12 3.06
N ILE A 22 -0.74 -0.07 2.17
CA ILE A 22 -0.50 -0.30 0.73
C ILE A 22 -0.64 1.00 -0.04
N LEU A 23 0.35 1.33 -0.87
CA LEU A 23 0.30 2.45 -1.80
C LEU A 23 0.19 1.93 -3.24
N GLN A 24 -0.91 2.23 -3.92
CA GLN A 24 -1.19 1.76 -5.27
C GLN A 24 -1.25 2.93 -6.26
N HIS A 25 -0.42 2.88 -7.29
CA HIS A 25 -0.29 3.93 -8.30
C HIS A 25 -1.45 3.92 -9.31
N GLY A 26 -1.54 5.00 -10.09
CA GLY A 26 -2.55 5.19 -11.13
C GLY A 26 -2.12 4.69 -12.51
N LEU A 27 -2.87 5.12 -13.54
CA LEU A 27 -2.60 4.79 -14.95
C LEU A 27 -1.18 5.19 -15.35
N LEU A 28 -0.45 4.29 -16.03
CA LEU A 28 0.96 4.47 -16.45
C LEU A 28 1.94 4.81 -15.32
N GLY A 29 1.51 4.69 -14.06
CA GLY A 29 2.32 4.99 -12.89
C GLY A 29 3.23 3.84 -12.48
N SER A 30 3.96 4.07 -11.40
CA SER A 30 4.78 3.05 -10.75
C SER A 30 4.85 3.30 -9.24
N LYS A 31 5.48 2.39 -8.50
CA LYS A 31 5.77 2.56 -7.08
C LYS A 31 6.48 3.88 -6.74
N HIS A 32 7.27 4.42 -7.68
CA HIS A 32 8.07 5.64 -7.50
C HIS A 32 7.22 6.90 -7.38
N ASP A 33 5.96 6.86 -7.84
CA ASP A 33 5.00 7.96 -7.69
C ASP A 33 4.76 8.29 -6.21
N PHE A 34 4.99 7.31 -5.32
CA PHE A 34 4.85 7.46 -3.88
C PHE A 34 6.17 7.72 -3.15
N ASP A 35 7.33 7.82 -3.80
CA ASP A 35 8.61 7.93 -3.09
C ASP A 35 8.63 9.12 -2.11
N ARG A 36 8.15 10.29 -2.56
CA ARG A 36 8.05 11.48 -1.71
C ARG A 36 6.95 11.37 -0.66
N PHE A 37 5.81 10.78 -1.02
CA PHE A 37 4.70 10.57 -0.08
C PHE A 37 5.12 9.64 1.06
N ALA A 38 5.72 8.50 0.73
CA ALA A 38 6.21 7.53 1.70
C ALA A 38 7.28 8.13 2.62
N GLN A 39 8.16 9.00 2.11
CA GLN A 39 9.11 9.71 2.96
C GLN A 39 8.43 10.60 3.99
N LEU A 40 7.50 11.47 3.55
CA LEU A 40 6.77 12.37 4.46
C LEU A 40 5.88 11.59 5.44
N PHE A 41 5.22 10.55 4.97
CA PHE A 41 4.31 9.75 5.76
C PHE A 41 5.04 9.00 6.87
N ARG A 42 6.24 8.47 6.61
CA ARG A 42 7.07 7.85 7.66
C ARG A 42 7.47 8.85 8.74
N THR A 43 7.86 10.08 8.36
CA THR A 43 8.20 11.12 9.34
C THR A 43 7.06 11.39 10.31
N HIS A 44 5.82 11.43 9.83
CA HIS A 44 4.66 11.69 10.68
C HIS A 44 4.21 10.47 11.51
N LEU A 45 4.42 9.25 11.02
CA LEU A 45 4.06 8.04 11.75
C LEU A 45 5.05 7.66 12.85
N GLU A 46 6.34 7.99 12.69
CA GLU A 46 7.32 7.84 13.77
C GLU A 46 6.94 8.65 15.03
N GLU A 47 6.19 9.74 14.87
CA GLU A 47 5.68 10.55 15.99
C GLU A 47 4.45 9.92 16.68
N ALA A 48 3.76 9.00 16.01
CA ALA A 48 2.51 8.39 16.48
C ALA A 48 2.67 7.04 17.19
N ASP A 49 3.90 6.51 17.27
CA ASP A 49 4.24 5.17 17.83
C ASP A 49 3.47 4.01 17.16
N ASP A 50 3.02 4.23 15.92
CA ASP A 50 2.31 3.23 15.14
C ASP A 50 3.32 2.26 14.50
N LEU A 51 3.19 0.96 14.80
CA LEU A 51 4.01 -0.13 14.25
C LEU A 51 3.67 -0.41 12.77
N VAL A 52 3.94 0.58 11.90
CA VAL A 52 3.48 0.62 10.50
C VAL A 52 4.57 0.18 9.54
N TYR A 53 4.18 -0.67 8.59
CA TYR A 53 4.95 -0.98 7.40
C TYR A 53 4.27 -0.38 6.17
N ILE A 54 4.96 0.50 5.46
CA ILE A 54 4.47 1.07 4.19
C ILE A 54 5.04 0.26 3.02
N HIS A 55 4.15 -0.31 2.23
CA HIS A 55 4.46 -1.07 1.01
C HIS A 55 3.94 -0.32 -0.23
N ALA A 56 4.85 0.07 -1.12
CA ALA A 56 4.47 0.62 -2.42
C ALA A 56 4.30 -0.53 -3.42
N ALA A 57 3.08 -0.75 -3.88
CA ALA A 57 2.72 -1.90 -4.71
C ALA A 57 3.38 -1.84 -6.09
N GLU A 58 3.91 -2.97 -6.54
CA GLU A 58 4.64 -3.11 -7.79
C GLU A 58 3.89 -3.91 -8.87
N SER A 59 2.89 -4.70 -8.47
CA SER A 59 2.20 -5.66 -9.33
C SER A 59 1.54 -5.04 -10.57
N ASN A 60 1.14 -3.77 -10.51
CA ASN A 60 0.55 -3.03 -11.62
C ASN A 60 1.52 -2.10 -12.36
N GLY A 61 2.75 -1.91 -11.85
CA GLY A 61 3.77 -1.03 -12.44
C GLY A 61 4.78 -1.75 -13.32
N SER A 62 4.84 -3.08 -13.23
CA SER A 62 5.83 -3.94 -13.89
C SER A 62 5.51 -4.28 -15.36
N GLY A 63 5.07 -3.31 -16.16
CA GLY A 63 4.86 -3.50 -17.59
C GLY A 63 4.05 -2.40 -18.27
N PHE A 64 4.37 -2.12 -19.54
CA PHE A 64 3.82 -0.98 -20.28
C PHE A 64 2.29 -0.94 -20.36
N PHE A 65 1.63 -2.11 -20.38
CA PHE A 65 0.17 -2.22 -20.53
C PHE A 65 -0.57 -2.77 -19.31
N ARG A 66 0.09 -2.97 -18.16
CA ARG A 66 -0.56 -3.53 -16.95
C ARG A 66 -1.62 -2.63 -16.33
N THR A 67 -1.71 -1.38 -16.78
CA THR A 67 -2.76 -0.45 -16.35
C THR A 67 -3.93 -0.35 -17.34
N PHE A 68 -3.92 -1.17 -18.40
CA PHE A 68 -4.95 -1.21 -19.45
C PHE A 68 -5.67 -2.55 -19.57
N ASP A 69 -5.31 -3.54 -18.74
CA ASP A 69 -5.84 -4.91 -18.84
C ASP A 69 -7.05 -5.18 -17.95
N GLY A 70 -7.57 -4.15 -17.27
CA GLY A 70 -8.82 -4.21 -16.50
C GLY A 70 -8.61 -4.04 -14.99
N ILE A 71 -9.65 -3.52 -14.34
CA ILE A 71 -9.68 -3.30 -12.87
C ILE A 71 -9.65 -4.64 -12.12
N ASP A 72 -10.32 -5.65 -12.67
CA ASP A 72 -10.37 -7.02 -12.17
C ASP A 72 -8.97 -7.64 -12.14
N GLN A 73 -8.28 -7.62 -13.29
CA GLN A 73 -6.93 -8.15 -13.41
C GLN A 73 -5.95 -7.41 -12.49
N GLY A 74 -6.05 -6.08 -12.42
CA GLY A 74 -5.21 -5.27 -11.52
C GLY A 74 -5.49 -5.48 -10.04
N GLY A 75 -6.76 -5.69 -9.66
CA GLY A 75 -7.16 -5.96 -8.28
C GLY A 75 -6.79 -7.37 -7.81
N GLU A 76 -6.92 -8.40 -8.65
CA GLU A 76 -6.46 -9.76 -8.37
C GLU A 76 -4.95 -9.83 -8.12
N ARG A 77 -4.18 -9.11 -8.96
CA ARG A 77 -2.73 -8.97 -8.80
C ARG A 77 -2.36 -8.30 -7.48
N LEU A 78 -3.02 -7.18 -7.17
CA LEU A 78 -2.78 -6.46 -5.92
C LEU A 78 -3.12 -7.31 -4.70
N ALA A 79 -4.23 -8.04 -4.71
CA ALA A 79 -4.60 -8.94 -3.63
C ALA A 79 -3.55 -10.04 -3.39
N THR A 80 -3.01 -10.59 -4.48
CA THR A 80 -1.95 -11.60 -4.43
C THR A 80 -0.66 -11.04 -3.84
N GLU A 81 -0.25 -9.84 -4.25
CA GLU A 81 0.90 -9.14 -3.69
C GLU A 81 0.74 -8.85 -2.19
N ILE A 82 -0.43 -8.36 -1.77
CA ILE A 82 -0.73 -8.08 -0.35
C ILE A 82 -0.61 -9.35 0.49
N GLN A 83 -1.15 -10.47 0.02
CA GLN A 83 -1.05 -11.73 0.75
C GLN A 83 0.42 -12.20 0.87
N GLN A 84 1.24 -12.02 -0.16
CA GLN A 84 2.67 -12.33 -0.12
C GLN A 84 3.42 -11.48 0.90
N VAL A 85 3.12 -10.18 0.98
CA VAL A 85 3.70 -9.30 2.01
C VAL A 85 3.22 -9.71 3.41
N ALA A 86 1.92 -9.96 3.56
CA ALA A 86 1.32 -10.35 4.84
C ALA A 86 1.90 -11.66 5.41
N THR A 87 2.30 -12.63 4.56
CA THR A 87 2.97 -13.85 5.04
C THR A 87 4.30 -13.60 5.76
N GLN A 88 4.91 -12.45 5.55
CA GLN A 88 6.16 -12.04 6.17
C GLN A 88 5.94 -11.18 7.43
N MET A 89 4.67 -10.89 7.78
CA MET A 89 4.28 -10.03 8.89
C MET A 89 3.52 -10.82 9.97
N PRO A 90 4.21 -11.53 10.87
CA PRO A 90 3.56 -12.38 11.88
C PRO A 90 2.70 -11.60 12.89
N GLN A 91 2.93 -10.30 13.06
CA GLN A 91 2.19 -9.43 13.97
C GLN A 91 1.09 -8.62 13.27
N LEU A 92 0.82 -8.87 11.98
CA LEU A 92 -0.13 -8.10 11.19
C LEU A 92 -1.55 -8.19 11.77
N GLN A 93 -2.12 -7.03 12.09
CA GLN A 93 -3.46 -6.87 12.63
C GLN A 93 -4.31 -5.94 11.78
N LYS A 94 -3.71 -4.95 11.11
CA LYS A 94 -4.44 -3.89 10.40
C LYS A 94 -3.97 -3.73 8.96
N LEU A 95 -4.90 -3.43 8.06
CA LEU A 95 -4.62 -3.07 6.66
C LEU A 95 -5.22 -1.70 6.33
N SER A 96 -4.40 -0.79 5.82
CA SER A 96 -4.84 0.44 5.13
C SER A 96 -4.39 0.42 3.68
N MET A 97 -5.15 1.07 2.80
CA MET A 97 -4.83 1.15 1.37
C MET A 97 -5.05 2.56 0.84
N ILE A 98 -4.01 3.13 0.22
CA ILE A 98 -4.04 4.44 -0.45
C ILE A 98 -3.87 4.19 -1.94
N GLY A 99 -4.79 4.71 -2.75
CA GLY A 99 -4.81 4.50 -4.19
C GLY A 99 -4.89 5.83 -4.93
N HIS A 100 -3.94 6.09 -5.83
CA HIS A 100 -3.95 7.27 -6.67
C HIS A 100 -4.73 7.01 -7.97
N SER A 101 -5.80 7.78 -8.22
CA SER A 101 -6.61 7.67 -9.45
C SER A 101 -7.08 6.22 -9.72
N LEU A 102 -6.68 5.59 -10.83
CA LEU A 102 -6.93 4.18 -11.14
C LEU A 102 -6.57 3.22 -9.98
N GLY A 103 -5.57 3.57 -9.18
CA GLY A 103 -5.18 2.78 -8.01
C GLY A 103 -6.29 2.64 -6.97
N GLY A 104 -7.16 3.65 -6.83
CA GLY A 104 -8.32 3.54 -5.94
C GLY A 104 -9.35 2.50 -6.43
N LEU A 105 -9.49 2.34 -7.75
CA LEU A 105 -10.36 1.31 -8.33
C LEU A 105 -9.78 -0.08 -8.11
N TYR A 106 -8.46 -0.25 -8.27
CA TYR A 106 -7.79 -1.50 -7.91
C TYR A 106 -7.95 -1.83 -6.43
N ASN A 107 -7.80 -0.85 -5.52
CA ASN A 107 -8.01 -1.08 -4.09
C ASN A 107 -9.42 -1.60 -3.81
N ARG A 108 -10.44 -1.01 -4.44
CA ARG A 108 -11.83 -1.45 -4.24
C ARG A 108 -12.06 -2.89 -4.70
N TYR A 109 -11.54 -3.27 -5.87
CA TYR A 109 -11.64 -4.64 -6.36
C TYR A 109 -10.85 -5.61 -5.47
N CYS A 110 -9.61 -5.25 -5.15
CA CYS A 110 -8.71 -6.00 -4.27
C CYS A 110 -9.34 -6.30 -2.90
N ILE A 111 -10.03 -5.33 -2.28
CA ILE A 111 -10.74 -5.55 -1.01
C ILE A 111 -11.80 -6.66 -1.16
N GLY A 112 -12.57 -6.65 -2.25
CA GLY A 112 -13.54 -7.71 -2.54
C GLY A 112 -12.88 -9.09 -2.68
N VAL A 113 -11.75 -9.15 -3.39
CA VAL A 113 -10.95 -10.37 -3.53
C VAL A 113 -10.42 -10.86 -2.18
N LEU A 114 -9.80 -9.99 -1.39
CA LEU A 114 -9.28 -10.31 -0.05
C LEU A 114 -10.38 -10.80 0.88
N PHE A 115 -11.55 -10.17 0.84
CA PHE A 115 -12.73 -10.62 1.58
C PHE A 115 -13.15 -12.03 1.16
N SER A 116 -13.25 -12.31 -0.13
CA SER A 116 -13.60 -13.66 -0.63
C SER A 116 -12.57 -14.74 -0.26
N ARG A 117 -11.31 -14.34 -0.04
CA ARG A 117 -10.20 -15.23 0.36
C ARG A 117 -10.08 -15.41 1.88
N GLY A 118 -11.00 -14.86 2.69
CA GLY A 118 -10.96 -14.94 4.15
C GLY A 118 -9.79 -14.16 4.78
N PHE A 119 -9.19 -13.21 4.05
CA PHE A 119 -8.05 -12.44 4.55
C PHE A 119 -8.42 -11.62 5.79
N PHE A 120 -9.64 -11.09 5.82
CA PHE A 120 -10.15 -10.25 6.91
C PHE A 120 -10.71 -11.05 8.09
N ASP A 121 -10.60 -12.39 8.10
CA ASP A 121 -10.96 -13.20 9.27
C ASP A 121 -10.04 -12.93 10.47
N LYS A 122 -8.83 -12.43 10.20
CA LYS A 122 -7.78 -12.16 11.20
C LYS A 122 -7.25 -10.74 11.16
N ILE A 123 -7.53 -9.99 10.10
CA ILE A 123 -6.95 -8.69 9.82
C ILE A 123 -8.08 -7.67 9.74
N GLU A 124 -7.97 -6.60 10.50
CA GLU A 124 -8.92 -5.50 10.52
C GLU A 124 -8.68 -4.57 9.30
N PRO A 125 -9.66 -4.43 8.38
CA PRO A 125 -9.60 -3.40 7.36
C PRO A 125 -9.86 -2.03 8.00
N MET A 126 -8.90 -1.12 7.90
CA MET A 126 -9.07 0.25 8.40
C MET A 126 -9.88 1.06 7.39
N VAL A 127 -11.13 1.36 7.73
CA VAL A 127 -12.12 2.02 6.85
C VAL A 127 -11.80 3.52 6.60
N GLY A 128 -10.76 4.07 7.24
CA GLY A 128 -10.47 5.51 7.29
C GLY A 128 -9.80 6.15 6.05
N ASP A 129 -8.98 5.41 5.28
CA ASP A 129 -8.03 6.04 4.34
C ASP A 129 -8.21 5.62 2.87
N VAL A 130 -9.39 5.10 2.50
CA VAL A 130 -9.67 4.57 1.14
C VAL A 130 -9.86 5.68 0.08
N PHE A 131 -9.70 6.97 0.42
CA PHE A 131 -9.90 8.05 -0.54
C PHE A 131 -8.75 9.06 -0.53
N ALA A 132 -7.85 8.93 -1.51
CA ALA A 132 -7.09 10.06 -2.01
C ALA A 132 -7.24 10.11 -3.55
N PHE A 133 -8.37 10.66 -4.01
CA PHE A 133 -8.39 11.35 -5.30
C PHE A 133 -7.45 12.55 -5.17
N ILE A 134 -6.19 12.39 -5.54
CA ILE A 134 -5.40 13.54 -5.96
C ILE A 134 -5.65 13.64 -7.46
N LEU A 135 -6.46 14.64 -7.84
CA LEU A 135 -6.52 15.13 -9.21
C LEU A 135 -5.22 15.85 -9.54
#